data_AF-A0A9E3IMR4-F1
#
_entry.id   AF-A0A9E3IMR4-F1
#
_cell.length_a   1.000
_cell.length_b   1.000
_cell.length_c   1.000
_cell.angle_alpha   90.00
_cell.angle_beta   90.00
_cell.angle_gamma   90.00
#
_symmetry.space_group_name_H-M   'P 1'
#
loop_
_entity.id
_entity.type
_entity.pdbx_description
1 polymer ?
#
loop_
_entity_poly.entity_id
_entity_poly.type
_entity_poly.pdbx_seq_one_letter_code
_entity_poly.pdbx_strand_id
1 'polypeptide(L)' 'MNKFIAILLIVVGAALLIKGVSRKDSLAGGAAEVGTSVANKVDGGGRIPAHYYYIIGGVVLMAGGIGVLARRPL' A
#
# COMPACT_ATOMS: atom_id res chain seq x y z
N MET A 1 -15.54 13.55 -15.96
CA MET A 1 -14.65 12.38 -16.10
C MET A 1 -13.56 12.35 -15.02
N ASN A 2 -12.76 13.42 -14.85
CA ASN A 2 -11.64 13.46 -13.90
C ASN A 2 -12.04 13.20 -12.43
N LYS A 3 -13.22 13.67 -12.00
CA LYS A 3 -13.73 13.44 -10.64
C LYS A 3 -14.04 11.96 -10.36
N PHE A 4 -14.61 11.25 -11.34
CA PHE A 4 -14.91 9.82 -11.20
C PHE A 4 -13.62 8.99 -11.09
N ILE A 5 -12.62 9.32 -11.91
CA ILE A 5 -11.30 8.68 -11.85
C ILE A 5 -10.63 8.95 -10.51
N ALA A 6 -10.70 10.19 -10.00
CA ALA A 6 -10.15 10.54 -8.70
C ALA A 6 -10.81 9.77 -7.54
N ILE A 7 -12.14 9.69 -7.54
CA ILE A 7 -12.89 8.93 -6.54
C ILE A 7 -12.53 7.44 -6.62
N LEU A 8 -12.42 6.88 -7.83
CA LEU A 8 -12.07 5.49 -8.02
C LEU A 8 -10.65 5.18 -7.52
N LEU A 9 -9.68 6.07 -7.76
CA LEU A 9 -8.33 5.96 -7.22
C LEU A 9 -8.31 5.98 -5.68
N ILE A 10 -9.11 6.85 -5.06
CA ILE A 10 -9.21 6.93 -3.59
C ILE A 10 -9.84 5.64 -3.02
N VAL A 11 -10.93 5.16 -3.62
CA VAL A 11 -11.63 3.94 -3.16
C VAL A 11 -10.73 2.72 -3.31
N VAL A 12 -10.06 2.55 -4.45
CA VAL A 12 -9.10 1.45 -4.66
C VAL A 12 -7.91 1.57 -3.71
N GLY A 13 -7.39 2.79 -3.50
CA GLY A 13 -6.31 3.04 -2.55
C GLY A 13 -6.68 2.67 -1.11
N ALA A 14 -7.87 3.06 -0.65
CA ALA A 14 -8.39 2.69 0.66
C ALA A 14 -8.58 1.17 0.80
N ALA A 15 -9.12 0.50 -0.22
CA ALA A 15 -9.29 -0.95 -0.21
C ALA A 15 -7.95 -1.70 -0.12
N LEU A 16 -6.90 -1.22 -0.81
CA LEU A 16 -5.56 -1.79 -0.71
C LEU A 16 -4.94 -1.58 0.68
N LEU A 17 -5.17 -0.44 1.32
CA LEU A 17 -4.71 -0.18 2.68
C LEU A 17 -5.35 -1.15 3.68
N ILE A 18 -6.67 -1.33 3.60
CA ILE A 18 -7.39 -2.29 4.45
C ILE A 18 -6.82 -3.69 4.25
N LYS A 19 -6.66 -4.13 2.99
CA LYS A 19 -6.03 -5.43 2.69
C LYS A 19 -4.60 -5.53 3.23
N GLY A 20 -3.80 -4.47 3.10
CA GLY A 20 -2.43 -4.43 3.61
C GLY A 20 -2.37 -4.59 5.13
N VAL A 21 -3.23 -3.87 5.85
CA VAL A 21 -3.34 -3.94 7.32
C VAL A 21 -3.86 -5.31 7.75
N SER A 22 -4.94 -5.81 7.15
CA SER A 22 -5.45 -7.16 7.46
C SER A 22 -4.42 -8.26 7.17
N ARG A 23 -3.57 -8.09 6.16
CA ARG A 23 -2.49 -9.04 5.87
C ARG A 23 -1.36 -8.91 6.89
N LYS A 24 -0.99 -7.69 7.31
CA LYS A 24 -0.02 -7.43 8.38
C LYS A 24 -0.45 -8.09 9.69
N ASP A 25 -1.73 -7.96 10.05
CA ASP A 25 -2.28 -8.50 11.30
C ASP A 25 -2.60 -10.01 11.21
N SER A 26 -2.46 -10.63 10.04
CA SER A 26 -2.61 -12.08 9.88
C SER A 26 -1.35 -12.84 10.28
N LEU A 27 -1.51 -14.10 10.72
CA LEU A 27 -0.38 -15.00 11.02
C LEU A 27 0.59 -15.15 9.82
N ALA A 28 0.07 -15.11 8.60
CA ALA A 28 0.88 -15.13 7.38
C ALA A 28 1.70 -13.84 7.18
N GLY A 29 1.18 -12.69 7.63
CA GLY A 29 1.89 -11.41 7.64
C GLY A 29 3.03 -11.39 8.64
N GLY A 30 2.76 -11.82 9.88
CA GLY A 30 3.77 -11.94 10.92
C GLY A 30 4.87 -12.94 10.55
N ALA A 31 4.51 -14.10 10.00
CA ALA A 31 5.49 -15.08 9.51
C ALA A 31 6.35 -14.53 8.35
N ALA A 32 5.74 -13.79 7.42
CA ALA A 32 6.48 -13.12 6.35
C ALA A 32 7.42 -12.05 6.91
N GLU A 33 6.98 -11.23 7.86
CA GLU A 33 7.79 -10.17 8.46
C GLU A 33 9.00 -10.73 9.23
N VAL A 34 8.79 -11.79 10.01
CA VAL A 34 9.86 -12.52 10.72
C VAL A 34 10.82 -13.17 9.71
N GLY A 35 10.31 -13.91 8.72
CA GLY A 35 11.15 -14.55 7.70
C GLY A 35 11.97 -13.54 6.90
N THR A 36 11.37 -12.40 6.55
CA THR A 36 12.06 -11.32 5.83
C THR A 36 13.12 -10.65 6.72
N SER A 37 12.84 -10.44 8.01
CA SER A 37 13.79 -9.88 8.97
C SER A 37 14.98 -10.81 9.23
N VAL A 38 14.73 -12.12 9.38
CA VAL A 38 15.79 -13.13 9.52
C VAL A 38 16.63 -13.19 8.26
N ALA A 39 16.01 -13.27 7.08
CA ALA A 39 16.73 -13.28 5.81
C ALA A 39 17.64 -12.05 5.68
N ASN A 40 17.10 -10.84 5.91
CA ASN A 40 17.86 -9.59 5.85
C ASN A 40 19.01 -9.53 6.88
N LYS A 41 18.85 -10.14 8.05
CA LYS A 41 19.95 -10.26 9.04
C LYS A 41 21.04 -11.24 8.60
N VAL A 42 20.68 -12.29 7.88
CA VAL A 42 21.61 -13.35 7.45
C VAL A 42 22.36 -12.94 6.18
N ASP A 43 21.67 -12.39 5.19
CA ASP A 43 22.25 -12.05 3.89
C ASP A 43 22.44 -10.56 3.64
N GLY A 44 22.07 -9.69 4.60
CA GLY A 44 22.20 -8.23 4.48
C GLY A 44 21.25 -7.61 3.46
N GLY A 45 20.28 -8.38 2.93
CA GLY A 45 19.36 -7.93 1.91
C GLY A 45 18.38 -6.85 2.38
N GLY A 46 17.83 -6.09 1.43
CA GLY A 46 16.80 -5.09 1.66
C GLY A 46 15.39 -5.60 1.34
N ARG A 47 15.03 -6.82 1.76
CA ARG A 47 13.71 -7.37 1.42
C ARG A 47 12.62 -6.70 2.24
N ILE A 48 11.53 -6.36 1.57
CA ILE A 48 10.35 -5.74 2.16
C ILE A 48 9.23 -6.79 2.20
N PRO A 49 8.57 -7.01 3.36
CA PRO A 49 7.48 -7.97 3.47
C PRO A 49 6.36 -7.66 2.47
N ALA A 50 5.79 -8.69 1.86
CA ALA A 50 4.84 -8.53 0.75
C ALA A 50 3.61 -7.64 1.08
N HIS A 51 3.23 -7.54 2.35
CA HIS A 51 2.08 -6.72 2.76
C HIS A 51 2.34 -5.20 2.64
N TYR A 52 3.60 -4.76 2.73
CA TYR A 52 3.98 -3.36 2.57
C TYR A 52 3.71 -2.84 1.15
N TYR A 53 3.73 -3.69 0.12
CA TYR A 53 3.41 -3.26 -1.25
C TYR A 53 1.94 -2.84 -1.38
N TYR A 54 1.01 -3.48 -0.67
CA TYR A 54 -0.40 -3.06 -0.64
C TYR A 54 -0.55 -1.72 0.09
N ILE A 55 0.22 -1.52 1.16
CA ILE A 55 0.20 -0.27 1.92
C ILE A 55 0.75 0.88 1.08
N ILE A 56 1.95 0.72 0.51
CA ILE A 56 2.61 1.74 -0.34
C ILE A 56 1.74 2.04 -1.57
N GLY A 57 1.26 1.00 -2.27
CA GLY A 57 0.37 1.17 -3.42
C GLY A 57 -0.92 1.89 -3.06
N GLY A 58 -1.52 1.56 -1.91
CA GLY A 58 -2.71 2.23 -1.39
C GLY A 58 -2.49 3.71 -1.10
N VAL A 59 -1.37 4.07 -0.43
CA VAL A 59 -1.00 5.46 -0.17
C VAL A 59 -0.78 6.24 -1.47
N VAL A 60 -0.06 5.67 -2.44
CA VAL A 60 0.22 6.32 -3.73
C VAL A 60 -1.07 6.58 -4.50
N LEU A 61 -1.98 5.61 -4.56
CA LEU A 61 -3.28 5.78 -5.23
C LEU A 61 -4.15 6.83 -4.54
N MET A 62 -4.20 6.85 -3.20
CA MET A 62 -4.93 7.88 -2.46
C MET A 62 -4.33 9.27 -2.69
N ALA A 63 -3.00 9.42 -2.61
CA ALA A 63 -2.33 10.70 -2.84
C ALA A 63 -2.54 11.19 -4.28
N GLY A 64 -2.47 10.30 -5.27
CA GLY A 64 -2.76 10.59 -6.67
C GLY A 64 -4.22 11.02 -6.88
N GLY A 65 -5.18 10.29 -6.30
CA GLY A 65 -6.60 10.63 -6.36
C GLY A 65 -6.92 11.99 -5.73
N ILE A 66 -6.35 12.27 -4.55
CA ILE A 66 -6.47 13.58 -3.87
C ILE A 66 -5.82 14.68 -4.73
N GLY A 67 -4.64 14.44 -5.30
CA GLY A 67 -3.96 15.39 -6.17
C GLY A 67 -4.78 15.73 -7.42
N VAL A 68 -5.45 14.76 -8.02
CA VAL A 68 -6.36 14.99 -9.16
C VAL A 68 -7.61 15.78 -8.74
N LEU A 69 -8.14 15.55 -7.54
CA LEU A 69 -9.26 16.32 -6.98
C LEU A 69 -8.86 17.76 -6.61
N ALA A 70 -7.64 17.95 -6.11
CA ALA A 70 -7.10 19.24 -5.69
C ALA A 70 -6.66 20.13 -6.86
N ARG A 71 -6.43 19.55 -8.06
CA ARG A 71 -6.20 20.33 -9.27
C ARG A 71 -7.47 21.08 -9.66
N ARG A 72 -7.47 22.39 -9.44
CA ARG A 72 -8.48 23.29 -10.02
C ARG A 72 -8.35 23.28 -11.55
N PRO A 73 -9.47 23.22 -12.30
CA PRO A 73 -9.42 23.54 -13.72
C PRO A 73 -8.96 25.00 -13.84
N LEU A 74 -7.86 25.22 -14.56
CA LEU A 74 -7.43 26.55 -14.99
C LEU A 74 -8.40 27.10 -16.04
#